data_AF-G0N0I0-F1
#
_entry.id   AF-G0N0I0-F1
#
_cell.length_a   1.000
_cell.length_b   1.000
_cell.length_c   1.000
_cell.angle_alpha   90.00
_cell.angle_beta   90.00
_cell.angle_gamma   90.00
#
_symmetry.space_group_name_H-M   'P 1'
#
loop_
_entity.id
_entity.type
_entity.pdbx_description
1 polymer ?
#
loop_
_entity_poly.entity_id
_entity_poly.type
_entity_poly.pdbx_seq_one_letter_code
_entity_poly.pdbx_strand_id
1 'polypeptide(L)'
;MAAGSKFLLLHLPDKEILRTIRFMGIYQKVSFSLISKRCKRLIQSLQVKAAFISVSINNDIRMFVALPGFNLQIYFENSTMRNEGQKKILGAPLYVSFHFTHRLERIGFKYSDWLDHFQTIFHCPSIDNIQFYYGSSEYDLDEIREVFGAIKKLYARDTGCYANNLRLFQKFSTIEKLNFNPNMFEGSKIPLSILQQNYDFLDIESYNNNATEMTLNELLVINSNRITIAKVRIPPQDLNKFIKLWIKGSSSRMEYLNIFRTDGFQYDRAVVMKGIKHSTEQIVELDVRRVSMNICRMDGTCATILFAVGWVQMLVFGFSLLSKECRKLAASLKIKSYTSIWIDNKITVVVRTRRREMLLDFYTEPNMYWGAGGKKKLTAPQSVLVHFIGKPIGNEKWAKNDFEMSDWLEHIYTVFNCFQLGSIKFGRGSHEFDIDDVKETFRIKDELLVAHTGCFEYNQMIFQRFQHVEQLCIENNMFRDSRIAQNVLVRNLTAINAGYHTEEPIVMTLNDLLANNIKTLLIKSVRISPKVLNKFIKLWMQGANPHMEYMELCYMDRSGVSLQSAVMKGIKHNVVIRPRSMIPFFKADGLDDITRVFGRIDIYRNDGIRATLDAGWDIFTMAVWFDHCVV
;
A
#
# COMPACT_ATOMS: atom_id res chain seq x y z
N MET A 1 -38.19 2.27 44.63
CA MET A 1 -36.79 1.81 44.67
C MET A 1 -36.17 2.07 43.30
N ALA A 2 -35.22 3.00 43.21
CA ALA A 2 -34.52 3.32 41.97
C ALA A 2 -33.51 2.21 41.66
N ALA A 3 -33.60 1.60 40.47
CA ALA A 3 -32.61 0.63 40.01
C ALA A 3 -31.26 1.34 39.82
N GLY A 4 -30.34 1.13 40.75
CA GLY A 4 -28.97 1.63 40.66
C GLY A 4 -28.27 1.08 39.42
N SER A 5 -27.64 1.96 38.65
CA SER A 5 -26.82 1.61 37.49
C SER A 5 -25.76 0.56 37.87
N LYS A 6 -25.80 -0.64 37.26
CA LYS A 6 -24.83 -1.73 37.47
C LYS A 6 -23.38 -1.42 37.03
N PHE A 7 -23.11 -0.24 36.46
CA PHE A 7 -21.78 0.14 36.00
C PHE A 7 -20.96 0.83 37.12
N LEU A 8 -20.02 0.10 37.73
CA LEU A 8 -19.15 0.60 38.82
C LEU A 8 -18.42 1.90 38.46
N LEU A 9 -18.03 2.07 37.20
CA LEU A 9 -17.36 3.27 36.70
C LEU A 9 -18.21 4.55 36.86
N LEU A 10 -19.54 4.45 36.77
CA LEU A 10 -20.44 5.61 36.81
C LEU A 10 -20.68 6.18 38.22
N HIS A 11 -20.22 5.47 39.26
CA HIS A 11 -20.23 5.93 40.65
C HIS A 11 -19.03 6.81 41.00
N LEU A 12 -18.02 6.88 40.13
CA LEU A 12 -16.86 7.75 40.32
C LEU A 12 -17.20 9.22 39.99
N PRO A 13 -16.45 10.18 40.55
CA PRO A 13 -16.51 11.57 40.12
C PRO A 13 -16.14 11.71 38.63
N ASP A 14 -16.77 12.65 37.93
CA ASP A 14 -16.59 12.85 36.47
C ASP A 14 -15.11 13.00 36.06
N LYS A 15 -14.28 13.63 36.92
CA LYS A 15 -12.84 13.80 36.68
C LYS A 15 -12.09 12.46 36.59
N GLU A 16 -12.42 11.49 37.44
CA GLU A 16 -11.80 10.17 37.43
C GLU A 16 -12.34 9.29 36.29
N ILE A 17 -13.62 9.46 35.95
CA ILE A 17 -14.19 8.83 34.74
C ILE A 17 -13.46 9.36 33.50
N LEU A 18 -13.27 10.67 33.37
CA LEU A 18 -12.57 11.29 32.24
C LEU A 18 -11.13 10.78 32.10
N ARG A 19 -10.41 10.63 33.21
CA ARG A 19 -9.06 10.02 33.21
C ARG A 19 -9.09 8.60 32.67
N THR A 20 -10.07 7.80 33.10
CA THR A 20 -10.20 6.40 32.68
C THR A 20 -10.56 6.28 31.19
N ILE A 21 -11.59 6.99 30.74
CA ILE A 21 -12.07 6.90 29.35
C ILE A 21 -11.07 7.46 28.33
N ARG A 22 -10.14 8.34 28.74
CA ARG A 22 -9.04 8.80 27.86
C ARG A 22 -8.19 7.64 27.34
N PHE A 23 -7.90 6.66 28.20
CA PHE A 23 -7.07 5.50 27.86
C PHE A 23 -7.83 4.35 27.19
N MET A 24 -9.17 4.38 27.18
CA MET A 24 -9.97 3.38 26.49
C MET A 24 -9.71 3.41 24.97
N GLY A 25 -9.80 2.28 24.29
CA GLY A 25 -9.84 2.23 22.83
C GLY A 25 -11.10 2.88 22.26
N ILE A 26 -11.08 3.15 20.95
CA ILE A 26 -12.17 3.86 20.28
C ILE A 26 -13.51 3.12 20.38
N TYR A 27 -13.50 1.79 20.24
CA TYR A 27 -14.69 0.97 20.40
C TYR A 27 -15.30 1.14 21.79
N GLN A 28 -14.50 0.98 22.85
CA GLN A 28 -14.99 1.13 24.23
C GLN A 28 -15.53 2.54 24.49
N LYS A 29 -14.91 3.58 23.91
CA LYS A 29 -15.42 4.96 23.97
C LYS A 29 -16.81 5.07 23.33
N VAL A 30 -17.02 4.49 22.15
CA VAL A 30 -18.33 4.46 21.48
C VAL A 30 -19.33 3.66 22.31
N SER A 31 -19.01 2.44 22.73
CA SER A 31 -19.88 1.61 23.58
C SER A 31 -20.29 2.34 24.85
N PHE A 32 -19.34 2.97 25.54
CA PHE A 32 -19.59 3.77 26.74
C PHE A 32 -20.54 4.93 26.46
N SER A 33 -20.34 5.65 25.35
CA SER A 33 -21.21 6.77 24.96
C SER A 33 -22.68 6.39 24.73
N LEU A 34 -22.96 5.12 24.40
CA LEU A 34 -24.32 4.62 24.19
C LEU A 34 -25.06 4.29 25.49
N ILE A 35 -24.35 4.15 26.62
CA ILE A 35 -24.93 3.72 27.91
C ILE A 35 -25.95 4.74 28.44
N SER A 36 -25.63 6.04 28.38
CA SER A 36 -26.53 7.10 28.86
C SER A 36 -26.16 8.48 28.32
N LYS A 37 -27.08 9.46 28.46
CA LYS A 37 -26.81 10.87 28.11
C LYS A 37 -25.60 11.45 28.88
N ARG A 38 -25.36 11.02 30.12
CA ARG A 38 -24.16 11.41 30.90
C ARG A 38 -22.89 10.86 30.23
N CYS A 39 -22.90 9.60 29.82
CA CYS A 39 -21.75 8.98 29.16
C CYS A 39 -21.46 9.61 27.79
N LYS A 40 -22.49 9.91 26.99
CA LYS A 40 -22.35 10.64 25.71
C LYS A 40 -21.65 12.00 25.93
N ARG A 41 -22.09 12.79 26.94
CA ARG A 41 -21.47 14.08 27.29
C ARG A 41 -20.01 13.96 27.76
N LEU A 42 -19.70 12.92 28.54
CA LEU A 42 -18.31 12.67 29.00
C LEU A 42 -17.38 12.29 27.84
N ILE A 43 -17.86 11.53 26.86
CA ILE A 43 -17.07 11.21 25.66
C ILE A 43 -16.92 12.45 24.78
N GLN A 44 -17.98 13.23 24.61
CA GLN A 44 -17.95 14.48 23.87
C GLN A 44 -16.93 15.47 24.45
N SER A 45 -16.80 15.56 25.78
CA SER A 45 -15.84 16.46 26.43
C SER A 45 -14.37 16.05 26.25
N LEU A 46 -14.08 14.85 25.73
CA LEU A 46 -12.73 14.46 25.32
C LEU A 46 -12.22 15.21 24.09
N GLN A 47 -13.11 15.89 23.35
CA GLN A 47 -12.74 16.71 22.18
C GLN A 47 -11.99 15.90 21.09
N VAL A 48 -12.34 14.63 20.92
CA VAL A 48 -11.82 13.80 19.82
C VAL A 48 -12.49 14.24 18.53
N LYS A 49 -11.75 14.90 17.64
CA LYS A 49 -12.29 15.44 16.39
C LYS A 49 -12.00 14.51 15.22
N ALA A 50 -13.04 14.13 14.49
CA ALA A 50 -12.87 13.48 13.19
C ALA A 50 -12.49 14.50 12.11
N ALA A 51 -11.63 14.10 11.18
CA ALA A 51 -11.28 14.89 10.01
C ALA A 51 -12.46 14.93 9.02
N PHE A 52 -13.16 13.80 8.85
CA PHE A 52 -14.38 13.71 8.04
C PHE A 52 -15.18 12.46 8.39
N ILE A 53 -16.46 12.48 7.99
CA ILE A 53 -17.35 11.32 7.94
C ILE A 53 -17.77 11.11 6.48
N SER A 54 -17.71 9.88 5.99
CA SER A 54 -18.23 9.52 4.67
C SER A 54 -19.12 8.29 4.72
N VAL A 55 -20.03 8.19 3.76
CA VAL A 55 -21.00 7.09 3.66
C VAL A 55 -20.84 6.39 2.32
N SER A 56 -20.79 5.05 2.34
CA SER A 56 -20.76 4.22 1.15
C SER A 56 -22.01 3.35 1.11
N ILE A 57 -22.64 3.30 -0.07
CA ILE A 57 -23.84 2.55 -0.33
C ILE A 57 -23.52 1.53 -1.44
N ASN A 58 -23.58 0.27 -1.06
CA ASN A 58 -23.35 -0.91 -1.90
C ASN A 58 -24.56 -1.85 -1.71
N ASN A 59 -24.35 -3.17 -1.73
CA ASN A 59 -25.31 -4.14 -1.18
C ASN A 59 -25.60 -3.91 0.32
N ASP A 60 -24.65 -3.29 1.02
CA ASP A 60 -24.73 -2.86 2.41
C ASP A 60 -24.35 -1.38 2.55
N ILE A 61 -24.73 -0.77 3.66
CA ILE A 61 -24.39 0.63 3.98
C ILE A 61 -23.26 0.64 4.98
N ARG A 62 -22.24 1.46 4.67
CA ARG A 62 -21.04 1.62 5.49
C ARG A 62 -20.79 3.08 5.79
N MET A 63 -20.33 3.37 7.00
CA MET A 63 -19.86 4.69 7.40
C MET A 63 -18.38 4.63 7.75
N PHE A 64 -17.65 5.65 7.34
CA PHE A 64 -16.24 5.80 7.64
C PHE A 64 -16.03 7.08 8.42
N VAL A 65 -15.32 7.00 9.53
CA VAL A 65 -14.95 8.14 10.37
C VAL A 65 -13.43 8.22 10.44
N ALA A 66 -12.85 9.26 9.86
CA ALA A 66 -11.41 9.47 9.87
C ALA A 66 -10.97 10.18 11.15
N LEU A 67 -10.24 9.48 12.03
CA LEU A 67 -9.74 10.01 13.30
C LEU A 67 -8.21 10.18 13.23
N PRO A 68 -7.60 10.99 14.12
CA PRO A 68 -6.15 11.13 14.17
C PRO A 68 -5.45 9.79 14.41
N GLY A 69 -4.71 9.30 13.41
CA GLY A 69 -3.96 8.05 13.47
C GLY A 69 -4.79 6.77 13.37
N PHE A 70 -6.10 6.86 13.09
CA PHE A 70 -6.97 5.69 12.99
C PHE A 70 -8.21 5.97 12.13
N ASN A 71 -8.59 5.03 11.25
CA ASN A 71 -9.83 5.14 10.46
C ASN A 71 -10.84 4.13 10.98
N LEU A 72 -12.01 4.60 11.42
CA LEU A 72 -13.08 3.75 11.93
C LEU A 72 -14.05 3.40 10.81
N GLN A 73 -14.18 2.10 10.52
CA GLN A 73 -15.14 1.59 9.55
C GLN A 73 -16.31 0.91 10.26
N ILE A 74 -17.51 1.34 9.90
CA ILE A 74 -18.77 1.03 10.56
C ILE A 74 -19.69 0.37 9.56
N TYR A 75 -20.17 -0.83 9.88
CA TYR A 75 -21.07 -1.61 9.04
C TYR A 75 -22.43 -1.69 9.69
N PHE A 76 -23.48 -1.48 8.90
CA PHE A 76 -24.85 -1.57 9.33
C PHE A 76 -25.44 -2.88 8.81
N GLU A 77 -25.65 -3.85 9.71
CA GLU A 77 -26.31 -5.10 9.35
C GLU A 77 -27.81 -4.87 9.23
N ASN A 78 -28.38 -5.12 8.05
CA ASN A 78 -29.80 -4.89 7.83
C ASN A 78 -30.62 -6.16 8.13
N SER A 79 -31.85 -5.99 8.62
CA SER A 79 -32.72 -7.10 9.04
C SER A 79 -33.49 -7.78 7.91
N THR A 80 -33.44 -7.23 6.70
CA THR A 80 -34.36 -7.60 5.64
C THR A 80 -33.91 -8.89 4.93
N MET A 81 -34.51 -10.01 5.32
CA MET A 81 -34.90 -11.07 4.39
C MET A 81 -35.90 -10.47 3.39
N ARG A 82 -35.66 -10.54 2.08
CA ARG A 82 -36.69 -10.13 1.11
C ARG A 82 -36.65 -10.84 -0.24
N ASN A 83 -37.86 -10.90 -0.80
CA ASN A 83 -38.23 -11.42 -2.11
C ASN A 83 -37.75 -10.49 -3.23
N GLU A 84 -37.47 -11.05 -4.40
CA GLU A 84 -36.99 -10.33 -5.59
C GLU A 84 -37.92 -9.17 -5.98
N GLY A 85 -37.34 -8.00 -6.25
CA GLY A 85 -38.03 -6.84 -6.86
C GLY A 85 -38.45 -5.69 -5.94
N GLN A 86 -38.28 -5.78 -4.62
CA GLN A 86 -38.60 -4.67 -3.69
C GLN A 86 -37.35 -3.88 -3.24
N LYS A 87 -37.48 -2.55 -3.16
CA LYS A 87 -36.43 -1.67 -2.60
C LYS A 87 -36.16 -1.98 -1.12
N LYS A 88 -34.90 -1.87 -0.70
CA LYS A 88 -34.43 -1.93 0.68
C LYS A 88 -34.86 -0.67 1.43
N ILE A 89 -35.40 -0.87 2.63
CA ILE A 89 -35.84 0.20 3.54
C ILE A 89 -34.71 0.47 4.56
N LEU A 90 -34.44 1.75 4.85
CA LEU A 90 -33.49 2.21 5.87
C LEU A 90 -34.14 2.19 7.28
N GLY A 91 -34.53 1.00 7.72
CA GLY A 91 -35.02 0.75 9.08
C GLY A 91 -33.91 0.78 10.15
N ALA A 92 -34.26 0.40 11.37
CA ALA A 92 -33.25 0.16 12.40
C ALA A 92 -32.40 -1.08 12.02
N PRO A 93 -31.06 -0.96 11.93
CA PRO A 93 -30.20 -2.12 11.71
C PRO A 93 -30.33 -3.13 12.85
N LEU A 94 -30.06 -4.41 12.56
CA LEU A 94 -29.97 -5.47 13.57
C LEU A 94 -28.86 -5.14 14.58
N TYR A 95 -27.68 -4.82 14.05
CA TYR A 95 -26.54 -4.35 14.82
C TYR A 95 -25.65 -3.47 13.94
N VAL A 96 -24.78 -2.72 14.61
CA VAL A 96 -23.68 -1.99 13.98
C VAL A 96 -22.37 -2.68 14.35
N SER A 97 -21.49 -2.94 13.39
CA SER A 97 -20.18 -3.52 13.66
C SER A 97 -19.02 -2.61 13.28
N PHE A 98 -17.92 -2.69 14.03
CA PHE A 98 -16.69 -1.93 13.77
C PHE A 98 -15.62 -2.87 13.24
N HIS A 99 -15.11 -2.62 12.03
CA HIS A 99 -14.11 -3.48 11.37
C HIS A 99 -14.48 -4.97 11.39
N PHE A 100 -15.77 -5.31 11.35
CA PHE A 100 -16.32 -6.67 11.51
C PHE A 100 -15.95 -7.41 12.82
N THR A 101 -15.29 -6.77 13.78
CA THR A 101 -14.74 -7.42 14.97
C THR A 101 -15.59 -7.19 16.22
N HIS A 102 -16.28 -6.06 16.29
CA HIS A 102 -17.05 -5.69 17.47
C HIS A 102 -18.46 -5.23 17.10
N ARG A 103 -19.48 -5.89 17.66
CA ARG A 103 -20.90 -5.58 17.43
C ARG A 103 -21.46 -4.68 18.53
N LEU A 104 -22.33 -3.75 18.16
CA LEU A 104 -23.15 -2.93 19.04
C LEU A 104 -24.61 -3.02 18.60
N GLU A 105 -25.45 -3.33 19.57
CA GLU A 105 -26.89 -3.40 19.39
C GLU A 105 -27.55 -2.25 20.14
N ARG A 106 -28.49 -1.58 19.49
CA ARG A 106 -29.32 -0.57 20.12
C ARG A 106 -30.70 -0.59 19.50
N ILE A 107 -31.64 -1.16 20.25
CA ILE A 107 -33.02 -1.36 19.81
C ILE A 107 -33.63 -0.01 19.40
N GLY A 108 -34.19 0.04 18.19
CA GLY A 108 -34.91 1.20 17.66
C GLY A 108 -34.04 2.34 17.12
N PHE A 109 -32.71 2.29 17.26
CA PHE A 109 -31.82 3.28 16.65
C PHE A 109 -31.78 3.08 15.13
N LYS A 110 -32.21 4.08 14.37
CA LYS A 110 -32.15 4.10 12.90
C LYS A 110 -30.80 4.65 12.42
N TYR A 111 -30.57 4.59 11.10
CA TYR A 111 -29.35 5.13 10.49
C TYR A 111 -29.09 6.60 10.84
N SER A 112 -30.13 7.43 10.87
CA SER A 112 -30.04 8.84 11.25
C SER A 112 -29.63 9.03 12.71
N ASP A 113 -30.13 8.20 13.63
CA ASP A 113 -29.76 8.23 15.05
C ASP A 113 -28.29 7.86 15.27
N TRP A 114 -27.81 6.85 14.53
CA TRP A 114 -26.41 6.47 14.54
C TRP A 114 -25.52 7.57 13.97
N LEU A 115 -25.92 8.18 12.84
CA LEU A 115 -25.22 9.31 12.25
C LEU A 115 -25.11 10.48 13.24
N ASP A 116 -26.24 10.95 13.81
CA ASP A 116 -26.24 12.00 14.84
C ASP A 116 -25.30 11.67 16.00
N HIS A 117 -25.34 10.41 16.45
CA HIS A 117 -24.50 9.97 17.54
C HIS A 117 -23.01 10.11 17.20
N PHE A 118 -22.58 9.64 16.04
CA PHE A 118 -21.19 9.75 15.59
C PHE A 118 -20.76 11.20 15.33
N GLN A 119 -21.61 11.99 14.69
CA GLN A 119 -21.36 13.41 14.46
C GLN A 119 -21.18 14.17 15.79
N THR A 120 -21.99 13.84 16.81
CA THR A 120 -21.91 14.45 18.14
C THR A 120 -20.63 14.07 18.87
N ILE A 121 -20.30 12.78 18.96
CA ILE A 121 -19.16 12.33 19.78
C ILE A 121 -17.81 12.63 19.12
N PHE A 122 -17.77 12.76 17.80
CA PHE A 122 -16.55 13.05 17.04
C PHE A 122 -16.47 14.49 16.52
N HIS A 123 -17.38 15.37 16.94
CA HIS A 123 -17.39 16.80 16.59
C HIS A 123 -17.31 17.05 15.08
N CYS A 124 -18.03 16.24 14.29
CA CYS A 124 -18.05 16.32 12.82
C CYS A 124 -19.51 16.48 12.35
N PRO A 125 -20.02 17.72 12.21
CA PRO A 125 -21.46 17.98 12.09
C PRO A 125 -22.06 17.64 10.72
N SER A 126 -21.25 17.40 9.70
CA SER A 126 -21.71 17.11 8.35
C SER A 126 -20.96 15.92 7.75
N ILE A 127 -21.60 15.28 6.77
CA ILE A 127 -20.98 14.26 5.93
C ILE A 127 -20.15 14.97 4.87
N ASP A 128 -18.90 14.55 4.70
CA ASP A 128 -18.00 15.09 3.71
C ASP A 128 -18.34 14.60 2.30
N ASN A 129 -18.62 13.30 2.17
CA ASN A 129 -18.96 12.69 0.90
C ASN A 129 -19.84 11.44 1.04
N ILE A 130 -20.59 11.16 -0.03
CA ILE A 130 -21.35 9.92 -0.21
C ILE A 130 -20.87 9.18 -1.45
N GLN A 131 -20.92 7.86 -1.39
CA GLN A 131 -20.42 6.99 -2.43
C GLN A 131 -21.48 5.95 -2.81
N PHE A 132 -21.75 5.81 -4.10
CA PHE A 132 -22.68 4.83 -4.67
C PHE A 132 -21.93 3.83 -5.54
N TYR A 133 -22.15 2.54 -5.29
CA TYR A 133 -21.51 1.43 -5.98
C TYR A 133 -22.54 0.36 -6.36
N TYR A 134 -22.06 -0.73 -6.96
CA TYR A 134 -22.88 -1.88 -7.33
C TYR A 134 -23.75 -2.35 -6.15
N GLY A 135 -25.03 -2.58 -6.42
CA GLY A 135 -26.04 -2.94 -5.42
C GLY A 135 -26.80 -1.77 -4.81
N SER A 136 -26.29 -0.54 -4.94
CA SER A 136 -26.98 0.62 -4.37
C SER A 136 -28.31 0.93 -5.07
N SER A 137 -28.56 0.38 -6.26
CA SER A 137 -29.86 0.46 -6.94
C SER A 137 -30.97 -0.26 -6.20
N GLU A 138 -30.65 -1.05 -5.18
CA GLU A 138 -31.64 -1.70 -4.33
C GLU A 138 -32.27 -0.72 -3.32
N TYR A 139 -31.68 0.44 -3.08
CA TYR A 139 -32.19 1.42 -2.12
C TYR A 139 -33.02 2.51 -2.79
N ASP A 140 -33.89 3.16 -2.01
CA ASP A 140 -34.59 4.37 -2.42
C ASP A 140 -33.69 5.60 -2.23
N LEU A 141 -33.50 6.38 -3.31
CA LEU A 141 -32.63 7.56 -3.29
C LEU A 141 -33.21 8.71 -2.46
N ASP A 142 -34.53 8.82 -2.35
CA ASP A 142 -35.18 9.82 -1.51
C ASP A 142 -34.97 9.50 -0.03
N GLU A 143 -35.11 8.22 0.36
CA GLU A 143 -34.86 7.77 1.73
C GLU A 143 -33.38 7.96 2.14
N ILE A 144 -32.44 7.65 1.24
CA ILE A 144 -31.01 7.92 1.45
C ILE A 144 -30.77 9.41 1.70
N ARG A 145 -31.38 10.27 0.88
CA ARG A 145 -31.23 11.72 0.99
C ARG A 145 -31.86 12.27 2.27
N GLU A 146 -32.97 11.70 2.73
CA GLU A 146 -33.59 12.05 4.01
C GLU A 146 -32.70 11.68 5.21
N VAL A 147 -32.04 10.51 5.17
CA VAL A 147 -31.18 10.03 6.26
C VAL A 147 -29.85 10.79 6.33
N PHE A 148 -29.19 10.99 5.20
CA PHE A 148 -27.82 11.52 5.15
C PHE A 148 -27.76 13.01 4.79
N GLY A 149 -28.89 13.63 4.45
CA GLY A 149 -29.03 15.08 4.30
C GLY A 149 -28.35 15.66 3.04
N ALA A 150 -28.02 16.95 3.11
CA ALA A 150 -27.39 17.70 2.02
C ALA A 150 -25.90 17.35 1.88
N ILE A 151 -25.48 16.99 0.67
CA ILE A 151 -24.15 16.44 0.40
C ILE A 151 -23.48 17.29 -0.67
N LYS A 152 -22.23 17.71 -0.40
CA LYS A 152 -21.45 18.54 -1.33
C LYS A 152 -20.57 17.73 -2.28
N LYS A 153 -20.26 16.48 -1.93
CA LYS A 153 -19.36 15.62 -2.71
C LYS A 153 -19.98 14.25 -2.98
N LEU A 154 -20.07 13.90 -4.25
CA LEU A 154 -20.63 12.62 -4.71
C LEU A 154 -19.57 11.81 -5.44
N TYR A 155 -19.41 10.55 -5.01
CA TYR A 155 -18.68 9.53 -5.75
C TYR A 155 -19.68 8.53 -6.31
N ALA A 156 -19.76 8.42 -7.64
CA ALA A 156 -20.72 7.57 -8.31
C ALA A 156 -19.99 6.50 -9.13
N ARG A 157 -20.35 5.24 -8.94
CA ARG A 157 -19.95 4.09 -9.77
C ARG A 157 -21.20 3.37 -10.24
N ASP A 158 -21.02 2.39 -11.12
CA ASP A 158 -22.17 1.66 -11.65
C ASP A 158 -22.94 0.96 -10.53
N THR A 159 -24.21 1.36 -10.36
CA THR A 159 -25.09 0.82 -9.32
C THR A 159 -25.70 -0.52 -9.70
N GLY A 160 -25.48 -0.98 -10.93
CA GLY A 160 -26.11 -2.16 -11.53
C GLY A 160 -27.38 -1.84 -12.33
N CYS A 161 -27.75 -0.56 -12.43
CA CYS A 161 -28.93 -0.10 -13.17
C CYS A 161 -28.72 1.29 -13.76
N TYR A 162 -28.64 1.40 -15.10
CA TYR A 162 -28.44 2.68 -15.80
C TYR A 162 -29.54 3.70 -15.54
N ALA A 163 -30.81 3.27 -15.46
CA ALA A 163 -31.91 4.17 -15.13
C ALA A 163 -31.76 4.76 -13.72
N ASN A 164 -31.29 3.97 -12.75
CA ASN A 164 -31.01 4.43 -11.40
C ASN A 164 -29.78 5.36 -11.35
N ASN A 165 -28.74 5.06 -12.13
CA ASN A 165 -27.56 5.91 -12.29
C ASN A 165 -27.95 7.32 -12.77
N LEU A 166 -28.85 7.44 -13.77
CA LEU A 166 -29.33 8.75 -14.24
C LEU A 166 -30.15 9.50 -13.18
N ARG A 167 -31.04 8.80 -12.46
CA ARG A 167 -31.84 9.38 -11.38
C ARG A 167 -30.98 9.91 -10.23
N LEU A 168 -29.83 9.29 -9.97
CA LEU A 168 -28.88 9.74 -8.95
C LEU A 168 -28.49 11.21 -9.17
N PHE A 169 -28.07 11.58 -10.37
CA PHE A 169 -27.65 12.95 -10.69
C PHE A 169 -28.80 13.96 -10.66
N GLN A 170 -30.03 13.52 -10.91
CA GLN A 170 -31.21 14.37 -10.78
C GLN A 170 -31.56 14.64 -9.31
N LYS A 171 -31.44 13.62 -8.44
CA LYS A 171 -31.78 13.72 -7.01
C LYS A 171 -30.73 14.46 -6.20
N PHE A 172 -29.46 14.34 -6.58
CA PHE A 172 -28.31 14.98 -5.93
C PHE A 172 -27.77 16.15 -6.78
N SER A 173 -28.65 17.10 -7.13
CA SER A 173 -28.32 18.22 -8.01
C SER A 173 -27.53 19.36 -7.34
N THR A 174 -27.44 19.39 -6.02
CA THR A 174 -26.76 20.44 -5.24
C THR A 174 -25.28 20.16 -4.94
N ILE A 175 -24.71 19.14 -5.56
CA ILE A 175 -23.31 18.75 -5.33
C ILE A 175 -22.34 19.77 -5.95
N GLU A 176 -21.28 20.07 -5.22
CA GLU A 176 -20.19 20.97 -5.64
C GLU A 176 -19.03 20.18 -6.27
N LYS A 177 -18.83 18.94 -5.82
CA LYS A 177 -17.76 18.05 -6.30
C LYS A 177 -18.33 16.72 -6.75
N LEU A 178 -18.02 16.35 -7.98
CA LEU A 178 -18.48 15.11 -8.58
C LEU A 178 -17.29 14.27 -9.03
N ASN A 179 -17.28 13.02 -8.62
CA ASN A 179 -16.40 11.99 -9.18
C ASN A 179 -17.28 10.84 -9.68
N PHE A 180 -17.15 10.46 -10.95
CA PHE A 180 -17.91 9.34 -11.50
C PHE A 180 -17.13 8.53 -12.54
N ASN A 181 -17.63 7.32 -12.79
CA ASN A 181 -17.10 6.47 -13.86
C ASN A 181 -18.04 6.47 -15.08
N PRO A 182 -17.52 6.66 -16.31
CA PRO A 182 -18.34 6.61 -17.52
C PRO A 182 -19.11 5.30 -17.71
N ASN A 183 -18.63 4.17 -17.19
CA ASN A 183 -19.29 2.86 -17.29
C ASN A 183 -20.67 2.79 -16.62
N MET A 184 -21.04 3.82 -15.85
CA MET A 184 -22.38 4.03 -15.30
C MET A 184 -23.45 4.27 -16.36
N PHE A 185 -23.08 4.55 -17.60
CA PHE A 185 -24.00 4.86 -18.67
C PHE A 185 -23.89 3.82 -19.78
N GLU A 186 -25.01 3.62 -20.48
CA GLU A 186 -25.07 2.69 -21.61
C GLU A 186 -24.02 3.07 -22.67
N GLY A 187 -23.20 2.09 -23.06
CA GLY A 187 -22.09 2.30 -23.99
C GLY A 187 -21.00 3.26 -23.48
N SER A 188 -20.96 3.54 -22.17
CA SER A 188 -20.08 4.54 -21.54
C SER A 188 -20.24 5.97 -22.07
N LYS A 189 -21.41 6.30 -22.64
CA LYS A 189 -21.71 7.64 -23.17
C LYS A 189 -22.21 8.55 -22.05
N ILE A 190 -21.44 9.59 -21.74
CA ILE A 190 -21.74 10.49 -20.63
C ILE A 190 -22.84 11.48 -21.05
N PRO A 191 -23.97 11.58 -20.33
CA PRO A 191 -24.99 12.57 -20.62
C PRO A 191 -24.47 14.01 -20.53
N LEU A 192 -24.71 14.82 -21.57
CA LEU A 192 -24.32 16.24 -21.58
C LEU A 192 -24.96 17.03 -20.43
N SER A 193 -26.15 16.63 -19.98
CA SER A 193 -26.85 17.24 -18.85
C SER A 193 -26.08 17.16 -17.53
N ILE A 194 -25.14 16.21 -17.41
CA ILE A 194 -24.23 16.06 -16.27
C ILE A 194 -22.98 16.91 -16.50
N LEU A 195 -22.38 16.85 -17.69
CA LEU A 195 -21.15 17.60 -18.00
C LEU A 195 -21.34 19.13 -17.95
N GLN A 196 -22.50 19.63 -18.35
CA GLN A 196 -22.81 21.08 -18.39
C GLN A 196 -23.00 21.73 -17.02
N GLN A 197 -23.03 20.94 -15.95
CA GLN A 197 -23.23 21.45 -14.60
C GLN A 197 -21.98 22.18 -14.08
N ASN A 198 -22.23 23.08 -13.14
CA ASN A 198 -21.27 24.07 -12.65
C ASN A 198 -20.45 23.58 -11.45
N TYR A 199 -19.80 22.41 -11.53
CA TYR A 199 -19.04 21.85 -10.40
C TYR A 199 -17.75 22.63 -10.10
N ASP A 200 -17.39 22.70 -8.83
CA ASP A 200 -16.07 23.17 -8.39
C ASP A 200 -14.99 22.15 -8.76
N PHE A 201 -15.32 20.87 -8.67
CA PHE A 201 -14.43 19.77 -9.03
C PHE A 201 -15.19 18.67 -9.76
N LEU A 202 -14.77 18.35 -10.98
CA LEU A 202 -15.29 17.28 -11.80
C LEU A 202 -14.19 16.25 -12.08
N ASP A 203 -14.42 15.00 -11.70
CA ASP A 203 -13.48 13.90 -11.93
C ASP A 203 -14.17 12.75 -12.67
N ILE A 204 -13.65 12.46 -13.86
CA ILE A 204 -14.16 11.45 -14.77
C ILE A 204 -13.12 10.35 -14.82
N GLU A 205 -13.35 9.25 -14.11
CA GLU A 205 -12.40 8.16 -13.97
C GLU A 205 -12.94 6.86 -14.57
N SER A 206 -12.36 6.41 -15.68
CA SER A 206 -12.63 5.09 -16.23
C SER A 206 -11.80 4.00 -15.54
N TYR A 207 -12.32 2.77 -15.48
CA TYR A 207 -11.54 1.61 -15.06
C TYR A 207 -10.76 0.98 -16.22
N ASN A 208 -11.17 1.21 -17.46
CA ASN A 208 -10.61 0.59 -18.64
C ASN A 208 -10.05 1.65 -19.60
N ASN A 209 -8.76 1.57 -19.91
CA ASN A 209 -8.03 2.59 -20.69
C ASN A 209 -8.52 2.76 -22.13
N ASN A 210 -9.32 1.82 -22.66
CA ASN A 210 -9.70 1.77 -24.08
C ASN A 210 -11.21 1.81 -24.35
N ALA A 211 -12.05 1.87 -23.32
CA ALA A 211 -13.50 1.72 -23.50
C ALA A 211 -14.26 3.04 -23.74
N THR A 212 -13.64 4.19 -23.44
CA THR A 212 -14.33 5.49 -23.48
C THR A 212 -13.49 6.52 -24.21
N GLU A 213 -14.04 7.05 -25.30
CA GLU A 213 -13.53 8.23 -25.98
C GLU A 213 -14.41 9.43 -25.64
N MET A 214 -13.80 10.60 -25.46
CA MET A 214 -14.50 11.86 -25.25
C MET A 214 -14.28 12.75 -26.48
N THR A 215 -15.39 13.22 -27.04
CA THR A 215 -15.43 14.10 -28.21
C THR A 215 -15.11 15.54 -27.83
N LEU A 216 -14.75 16.35 -28.83
CA LEU A 216 -14.58 17.80 -28.64
C LEU A 216 -15.83 18.47 -28.04
N ASN A 217 -17.03 18.08 -28.48
CA ASN A 217 -18.27 18.70 -28.02
C ASN A 217 -18.54 18.40 -26.54
N GLU A 218 -18.32 17.16 -26.11
CA GLU A 218 -18.44 16.79 -24.70
C GLU A 218 -17.45 17.58 -23.83
N LEU A 219 -16.20 17.73 -24.29
CA LEU A 219 -15.16 18.49 -23.58
C LEU A 219 -15.50 19.99 -23.49
N LEU A 220 -16.07 20.59 -24.55
CA LEU A 220 -16.43 22.00 -24.60
C LEU A 220 -17.63 22.35 -23.69
N VAL A 221 -18.54 21.41 -23.49
CA VAL A 221 -19.73 21.60 -22.64
C VAL A 221 -19.38 21.60 -21.15
N ILE A 222 -18.21 21.07 -20.76
CA ILE A 222 -17.79 21.05 -19.36
C ILE A 222 -17.60 22.48 -18.85
N ASN A 223 -18.37 22.85 -17.82
CA ASN A 223 -18.36 24.19 -17.21
C ASN A 223 -17.89 24.18 -15.74
N SER A 224 -16.96 23.28 -15.43
CA SER A 224 -16.39 23.09 -14.09
C SER A 224 -15.08 23.85 -13.91
N ASN A 225 -14.75 24.21 -12.66
CA ASN A 225 -13.50 24.92 -12.34
C ASN A 225 -12.28 24.00 -12.48
N ARG A 226 -12.26 22.90 -11.73
CA ARG A 226 -11.18 21.91 -11.77
C ARG A 226 -11.68 20.60 -12.37
N ILE A 227 -10.99 20.15 -13.41
CA ILE A 227 -11.40 18.99 -14.19
C ILE A 227 -10.26 17.98 -14.18
N THR A 228 -10.58 16.75 -13.81
CA THR A 228 -9.69 15.59 -13.97
C THR A 228 -10.37 14.56 -14.86
N ILE A 229 -9.63 14.09 -15.87
CA ILE A 229 -10.09 13.08 -16.82
C ILE A 229 -9.03 11.97 -16.81
N ALA A 230 -9.37 10.85 -16.19
CA ALA A 230 -8.49 9.72 -15.99
C ALA A 230 -8.93 8.53 -16.85
N LYS A 231 -7.99 8.00 -17.65
CA LYS A 231 -8.19 6.79 -18.49
C LYS A 231 -9.30 6.91 -19.54
N VAL A 232 -9.66 8.13 -19.96
CA VAL A 232 -10.55 8.42 -21.10
C VAL A 232 -9.71 8.98 -22.25
N ARG A 233 -9.97 8.53 -23.48
CA ARG A 233 -9.22 9.01 -24.66
C ARG A 233 -9.85 10.27 -25.24
N ILE A 234 -9.08 11.33 -25.33
CA ILE A 234 -9.43 12.48 -26.19
C ILE A 234 -8.52 12.42 -27.42
N PRO A 235 -9.04 12.44 -28.66
CA PRO A 235 -8.21 12.48 -29.86
C PRO A 235 -7.26 13.69 -29.83
N PRO A 236 -5.95 13.55 -30.17
CA PRO A 236 -5.00 14.66 -30.13
C PRO A 236 -5.43 15.88 -30.97
N GLN A 237 -6.09 15.64 -32.10
CA GLN A 237 -6.62 16.69 -32.98
C GLN A 237 -7.76 17.47 -32.30
N ASP A 238 -8.61 16.78 -31.55
CA ASP A 238 -9.70 17.42 -30.82
C ASP A 238 -9.17 18.18 -29.60
N LEU A 239 -8.14 17.67 -28.93
CA LEU A 239 -7.44 18.43 -27.88
C LEU A 239 -6.78 19.71 -28.44
N ASN A 240 -6.15 19.64 -29.63
CA ASN A 240 -5.62 20.82 -30.33
C ASN A 240 -6.74 21.84 -30.63
N LYS A 241 -7.88 21.39 -31.15
CA LYS A 241 -9.05 22.26 -31.42
C LYS A 241 -9.58 22.88 -30.12
N PHE A 242 -9.69 22.10 -29.05
CA PHE A 242 -10.13 22.56 -27.75
C PHE A 242 -9.24 23.69 -27.22
N ILE A 243 -7.91 23.53 -27.24
CA ILE A 243 -6.98 24.58 -26.79
C ILE A 243 -7.14 25.85 -27.66
N LYS A 244 -7.30 25.70 -28.98
CA LYS A 244 -7.56 26.85 -29.88
C LYS A 244 -8.86 27.58 -29.55
N LEU A 245 -9.93 26.85 -29.19
CA LEU A 245 -11.20 27.44 -28.77
C LEU A 245 -11.09 28.10 -27.40
N TRP A 246 -10.32 27.50 -26.48
CA TRP A 246 -10.05 28.08 -25.17
C TRP A 246 -9.32 29.42 -25.28
N ILE A 247 -8.35 29.55 -26.20
CA ILE A 247 -7.66 30.82 -26.51
C ILE A 247 -8.65 31.89 -26.99
N LYS A 248 -9.69 31.47 -27.73
CA LYS A 248 -10.78 32.35 -28.20
C LYS A 248 -11.86 32.65 -27.14
N GLY A 249 -11.74 32.10 -25.93
CA GLY A 249 -12.61 32.41 -24.80
C GLY A 249 -13.58 31.31 -24.37
N SER A 250 -13.52 30.09 -24.93
CA SER A 250 -14.36 28.98 -24.44
C SER A 250 -13.93 28.50 -23.05
N SER A 251 -14.85 27.82 -22.33
CA SER A 251 -14.61 27.22 -21.00
C SER A 251 -14.03 28.23 -20.00
N SER A 252 -14.70 29.38 -19.86
CA SER A 252 -14.19 30.54 -19.10
C SER A 252 -13.98 30.26 -17.61
N ARG A 253 -14.74 29.36 -16.99
CA ARG A 253 -14.61 28.98 -15.57
C ARG A 253 -13.44 28.04 -15.26
N MET A 254 -12.83 27.43 -16.27
CA MET A 254 -11.82 26.38 -16.06
C MET A 254 -10.50 26.99 -15.61
N GLU A 255 -10.04 26.61 -14.41
CA GLU A 255 -8.73 26.99 -13.86
C GLU A 255 -7.72 25.83 -13.95
N TYR A 256 -8.20 24.59 -14.00
CA TYR A 256 -7.34 23.41 -14.02
C TYR A 256 -7.95 22.28 -14.84
N LEU A 257 -7.17 21.72 -15.76
CA LEU A 257 -7.50 20.53 -16.53
C LEU A 257 -6.33 19.54 -16.47
N ASN A 258 -6.61 18.36 -15.95
CA ASN A 258 -5.65 17.25 -15.92
C ASN A 258 -6.21 16.06 -16.68
N ILE A 259 -5.54 15.70 -17.77
CA ILE A 259 -5.87 14.53 -18.58
C ILE A 259 -4.71 13.56 -18.45
N PHE A 260 -4.96 12.37 -17.94
CA PHE A 260 -3.92 11.35 -17.85
C PHE A 260 -4.46 9.95 -18.08
N ARG A 261 -3.59 9.08 -18.58
CA ARG A 261 -3.86 7.64 -18.71
C ARG A 261 -2.88 6.85 -17.85
N THR A 262 -3.28 5.64 -17.50
CA THR A 262 -2.40 4.72 -16.76
C THR A 262 -1.71 3.72 -17.66
N ASP A 263 -2.07 3.61 -18.93
CA ASP A 263 -1.37 2.76 -19.90
C ASP A 263 -0.14 3.43 -20.55
N GLY A 264 0.29 4.55 -19.98
CA GLY A 264 1.40 5.38 -20.45
C GLY A 264 1.31 5.87 -21.88
N PHE A 265 0.11 5.90 -22.46
CA PHE A 265 -0.18 6.77 -23.58
C PHE A 265 0.29 8.20 -23.27
N GLN A 266 0.98 8.82 -24.23
CA GLN A 266 1.39 10.20 -24.17
C GLN A 266 0.85 10.94 -25.37
N TYR A 267 0.36 12.15 -25.13
CA TYR A 267 0.02 13.05 -26.21
C TYR A 267 1.28 13.53 -26.91
N ASP A 268 1.35 13.32 -28.21
CA ASP A 268 2.37 13.96 -29.03
C ASP A 268 2.19 15.48 -28.94
N ARG A 269 3.13 16.12 -28.27
CA ARG A 269 3.18 17.56 -28.07
C ARG A 269 3.18 18.33 -29.38
N ALA A 270 3.89 17.86 -30.41
CA ALA A 270 3.96 18.53 -31.70
C ALA A 270 2.59 18.52 -32.40
N VAL A 271 1.83 17.44 -32.25
CA VAL A 271 0.46 17.33 -32.77
C VAL A 271 -0.50 18.22 -31.98
N VAL A 272 -0.48 18.15 -30.65
CA VAL A 272 -1.40 18.91 -29.79
C VAL A 272 -1.15 20.42 -29.86
N MET A 273 0.11 20.84 -30.01
CA MET A 273 0.49 22.27 -30.05
C MET A 273 0.57 22.85 -31.48
N LYS A 274 0.23 22.06 -32.51
CA LYS A 274 0.33 22.50 -33.91
C LYS A 274 -0.47 23.78 -34.18
N GLY A 275 0.22 24.83 -34.62
CA GLY A 275 -0.37 26.12 -34.96
C GLY A 275 -0.86 26.93 -33.76
N ILE A 276 -0.37 26.64 -32.55
CA ILE A 276 -0.67 27.40 -31.33
C ILE A 276 0.56 28.21 -30.96
N LYS A 277 0.41 29.53 -30.81
CA LYS A 277 1.49 30.40 -30.33
C LYS A 277 1.70 30.15 -28.84
N HIS A 278 2.94 29.89 -28.43
CA HIS A 278 3.32 29.60 -27.04
C HIS A 278 4.72 30.16 -26.74
N SER A 279 5.05 30.29 -25.46
CA SER A 279 6.40 30.63 -25.02
C SER A 279 7.42 29.55 -25.41
N THR A 280 8.71 29.88 -25.35
CA THR A 280 9.78 28.88 -25.44
C THR A 280 9.57 27.77 -24.41
N GLU A 281 9.87 26.53 -24.82
CA GLU A 281 9.79 25.36 -23.97
C GLU A 281 10.74 25.49 -22.77
N GLN A 282 10.22 25.20 -21.59
CA GLN A 282 11.02 25.07 -20.38
C GLN A 282 10.89 23.66 -19.81
N ILE A 283 12.00 23.10 -19.36
CA ILE A 283 11.98 21.84 -18.63
C ILE A 283 11.78 22.19 -17.16
N VAL A 284 10.68 21.72 -16.58
CA VAL A 284 10.38 21.89 -15.16
C VAL A 284 10.59 20.56 -14.46
N GLU A 285 11.43 20.56 -13.43
CA GLU A 285 11.64 19.42 -12.55
C GLU A 285 10.65 19.48 -11.38
N LEU A 286 9.58 18.70 -11.48
CA LEU A 286 8.71 18.31 -10.36
C LEU A 286 8.98 16.81 -10.05
N ASP A 287 8.02 16.07 -9.49
CA ASP A 287 8.10 14.61 -9.30
C ASP A 287 8.35 13.83 -10.61
N VAL A 288 8.02 14.45 -11.76
CA VAL A 288 8.28 13.94 -13.12
C VAL A 288 8.82 15.10 -13.97
N ARG A 289 9.82 14.84 -14.84
CA ARG A 289 10.24 15.82 -15.84
C ARG A 289 9.06 16.17 -16.76
N ARG A 290 8.73 17.45 -16.83
CA ARG A 290 7.66 17.96 -17.68
C ARG A 290 8.22 19.05 -18.60
N VAL A 291 7.69 19.11 -19.81
CA VAL A 291 7.87 20.29 -20.64
C VAL A 291 6.71 21.23 -20.33
N SER A 292 7.04 22.46 -19.94
CA SER A 292 6.09 23.54 -19.76
C SER A 292 6.12 24.51 -20.94
N MET A 293 4.93 24.99 -21.28
CA MET A 293 4.69 26.01 -22.29
C MET A 293 3.58 26.93 -21.79
N ASN A 294 3.73 28.24 -21.94
CA ASN A 294 2.67 29.19 -21.62
C ASN A 294 1.90 29.59 -22.87
N ILE A 295 0.57 29.62 -22.76
CA ILE A 295 -0.35 30.17 -23.76
C ILE A 295 -1.21 31.25 -23.10
N CYS A 296 -1.74 32.18 -23.88
CA CYS A 296 -2.63 33.22 -23.37
C CYS A 296 -3.86 33.36 -24.26
N ARG A 297 -5.00 33.61 -23.61
CA ARG A 297 -6.26 34.02 -24.25
C ARG A 297 -6.17 35.44 -24.78
N MET A 298 -7.12 35.79 -25.64
CA MET A 298 -7.30 37.16 -26.13
C MET A 298 -7.67 38.16 -25.03
N ASP A 299 -8.26 37.69 -23.93
CA ASP A 299 -8.63 38.50 -22.76
C ASP A 299 -7.46 38.74 -21.77
N GLY A 300 -6.26 38.23 -22.07
CA GLY A 300 -5.08 38.35 -21.22
C GLY A 300 -4.89 37.22 -20.19
N THR A 301 -5.87 36.32 -20.02
CA THR A 301 -5.73 35.15 -19.14
C THR A 301 -4.71 34.18 -19.71
N CYS A 302 -3.68 33.80 -18.95
CA CYS A 302 -2.67 32.85 -19.39
C CYS A 302 -2.82 31.49 -18.67
N ALA A 303 -2.43 30.42 -19.37
CA ALA A 303 -2.37 29.07 -18.83
C ALA A 303 -1.00 28.44 -19.12
N THR A 304 -0.54 27.60 -18.20
CA THR A 304 0.66 26.77 -18.39
C THR A 304 0.23 25.36 -18.78
N ILE A 305 0.63 24.93 -19.97
CA ILE A 305 0.43 23.57 -20.44
C ILE A 305 1.66 22.74 -20.03
N LEU A 306 1.41 21.58 -19.43
CA LEU A 306 2.44 20.64 -19.00
C LEU A 306 2.29 19.31 -19.72
N PHE A 307 3.31 18.91 -20.47
CA PHE A 307 3.42 17.56 -21.02
C PHE A 307 4.36 16.74 -20.16
N ALA A 308 3.94 15.53 -19.78
CA ALA A 308 4.86 14.57 -19.17
C ALA A 308 5.93 14.17 -20.20
N VAL A 309 7.21 14.26 -19.84
CA VAL A 309 8.29 13.76 -20.68
C VAL A 309 8.43 12.25 -20.42
N GLY A 310 8.40 11.46 -21.49
CA GLY A 310 8.59 10.02 -21.46
C GLY A 310 9.93 9.55 -20.90
N TRP A 311 10.01 8.23 -20.76
CA TRP A 311 10.94 7.46 -19.94
C TRP A 311 12.40 7.63 -20.38
N VAL A 312 13.07 8.67 -19.87
CA VAL A 312 14.50 8.90 -20.13
C VAL A 312 15.33 7.64 -19.87
N GLN A 313 14.97 6.80 -18.89
CA GLN A 313 15.68 5.56 -18.59
C GLN A 313 15.56 4.50 -19.69
N MET A 314 14.36 4.28 -20.22
CA MET A 314 14.13 3.34 -21.33
C MET A 314 14.77 3.86 -22.62
N LEU A 315 14.68 5.17 -22.89
CA LEU A 315 15.32 5.79 -24.04
C LEU A 315 16.84 5.76 -23.92
N VAL A 316 17.41 6.03 -22.74
CA VAL A 316 18.86 5.97 -22.49
C VAL A 316 19.36 4.53 -22.63
N PHE A 317 18.64 3.55 -22.09
CA PHE A 317 19.04 2.16 -22.19
C PHE A 317 18.84 1.60 -23.60
N GLY A 318 17.71 1.86 -24.26
CA GLY A 318 17.50 1.54 -25.67
C GLY A 318 18.53 2.19 -26.58
N PHE A 319 18.84 3.48 -26.37
CA PHE A 319 19.93 4.19 -27.04
C PHE A 319 21.28 3.51 -26.80
N SER A 320 21.58 3.12 -25.56
CA SER A 320 22.84 2.45 -25.22
C SER A 320 23.06 1.12 -25.94
N LEU A 321 21.99 0.44 -26.38
CA LEU A 321 22.07 -0.82 -27.11
C LEU A 321 22.45 -0.63 -28.59
N LEU A 322 22.34 0.58 -29.14
CA LEU A 322 22.54 0.87 -30.57
C LEU A 322 24.01 0.76 -31.02
N SER A 323 24.97 1.21 -30.20
CA SER A 323 26.39 1.14 -30.52
C SER A 323 27.28 1.28 -29.27
N LYS A 324 28.59 1.01 -29.42
CA LYS A 324 29.57 1.19 -28.34
C LYS A 324 29.68 2.67 -27.94
N GLU A 325 29.57 3.59 -28.90
CA GLU A 325 29.56 5.04 -28.67
C GLU A 325 28.32 5.45 -27.88
N CYS A 326 27.14 4.93 -28.25
CA CYS A 326 25.90 5.17 -27.51
C CYS A 326 25.98 4.63 -26.07
N ARG A 327 26.56 3.44 -25.86
CA ARG A 327 26.83 2.90 -24.51
C ARG A 327 27.71 3.83 -23.69
N LYS A 328 28.81 4.35 -24.27
CA LYS A 328 29.70 5.31 -23.59
C LYS A 328 28.98 6.61 -23.23
N LEU A 329 28.18 7.16 -24.15
CA LEU A 329 27.38 8.36 -23.91
C LEU A 329 26.31 8.13 -22.83
N ALA A 330 25.61 7.00 -22.86
CA ALA A 330 24.64 6.64 -21.83
C ALA A 330 25.30 6.50 -20.45
N ALA A 331 26.45 5.81 -20.36
CA ALA A 331 27.21 5.68 -19.12
C ALA A 331 27.72 7.03 -18.58
N SER A 332 28.03 7.98 -19.46
CA SER A 332 28.49 9.32 -19.06
C SER A 332 27.47 10.12 -18.23
N LEU A 333 26.19 9.72 -18.27
CA LEU A 333 25.12 10.32 -17.47
C LEU A 333 25.23 10.00 -15.97
N LYS A 334 26.06 9.02 -15.57
CA LYS A 334 26.31 8.64 -14.17
C LYS A 334 25.02 8.39 -13.37
N ILE A 335 24.01 7.81 -14.01
CA ILE A 335 22.74 7.46 -13.36
C ILE A 335 23.03 6.36 -12.36
N LYS A 336 22.85 6.59 -11.06
CA LYS A 336 23.03 5.56 -10.03
C LYS A 336 21.77 4.72 -9.89
N SER A 337 21.93 3.40 -9.85
CA SER A 337 20.83 2.48 -9.58
C SER A 337 21.27 1.29 -8.72
N TYR A 338 20.28 0.59 -8.17
CA TYR A 338 20.39 -0.66 -7.45
C TYR A 338 19.75 -1.77 -8.28
N THR A 339 20.36 -2.95 -8.33
CA THR A 339 19.85 -4.07 -9.13
C THR A 339 19.44 -5.23 -8.23
N SER A 340 18.28 -5.82 -8.51
CA SER A 340 17.85 -7.10 -7.92
C SER A 340 17.35 -8.04 -9.00
N ILE A 341 17.52 -9.35 -8.80
CA ILE A 341 17.04 -10.39 -9.71
C ILE A 341 15.83 -11.10 -9.09
N TRP A 342 14.76 -11.28 -9.85
CA TRP A 342 13.64 -12.15 -9.48
C TRP A 342 13.62 -13.35 -10.42
N ILE A 343 13.55 -14.55 -9.85
CA ILE A 343 13.49 -15.81 -10.58
C ILE A 343 12.18 -16.48 -10.22
N ASP A 344 11.28 -16.55 -11.18
CA ASP A 344 10.01 -17.27 -11.11
C ASP A 344 10.00 -18.29 -12.27
N ASN A 345 8.96 -18.35 -13.09
CA ASN A 345 8.96 -19.08 -14.37
C ASN A 345 9.80 -18.38 -15.47
N LYS A 346 10.23 -17.14 -15.21
CA LYS A 346 11.10 -16.28 -16.02
C LYS A 346 12.13 -15.62 -15.10
N ILE A 347 13.16 -14.99 -15.68
CA ILE A 347 14.11 -14.17 -14.90
C ILE A 347 13.81 -12.70 -15.16
N THR A 348 13.65 -11.92 -14.10
CA THR A 348 13.40 -10.47 -14.17
C THR A 348 14.55 -9.73 -13.50
N VAL A 349 15.26 -8.90 -14.28
CA VAL A 349 16.24 -7.94 -13.74
C VAL A 349 15.50 -6.66 -13.40
N VAL A 350 15.50 -6.29 -12.13
CA VAL A 350 14.91 -5.05 -11.64
C VAL A 350 16.02 -4.02 -11.42
N VAL A 351 15.95 -2.91 -12.13
CA VAL A 351 16.86 -1.77 -12.02
C VAL A 351 16.12 -0.63 -11.31
N ARG A 352 16.45 -0.41 -10.03
CA ARG A 352 15.87 0.64 -9.18
C ARG A 352 16.74 1.87 -9.15
N THR A 353 16.20 2.99 -9.59
CA THR A 353 16.80 4.33 -9.40
C THR A 353 16.07 5.06 -8.27
N ARG A 354 16.62 6.16 -7.77
CA ARG A 354 15.96 7.00 -6.73
C ARG A 354 14.50 7.38 -7.03
N ARG A 355 14.08 7.33 -8.30
CA ARG A 355 12.76 7.81 -8.73
C ARG A 355 11.84 6.71 -9.28
N ARG A 356 12.38 5.58 -9.80
CA ARG A 356 11.62 4.59 -10.60
C ARG A 356 12.30 3.21 -10.67
N GLU A 357 11.52 2.18 -11.00
CA GLU A 357 11.96 0.79 -11.19
C GLU A 357 11.70 0.31 -12.63
N MET A 358 12.75 -0.10 -13.34
CA MET A 358 12.69 -0.72 -14.68
C MET A 358 12.87 -2.23 -14.54
N LEU A 359 12.09 -3.01 -15.28
CA LEU A 359 12.05 -4.47 -15.23
C LEU A 359 12.37 -5.01 -16.63
N LEU A 360 13.34 -5.90 -16.69
CA LEU A 360 13.71 -6.63 -17.90
C LEU A 360 13.42 -8.11 -17.67
N ASP A 361 12.46 -8.65 -18.40
CA ASP A 361 12.09 -10.06 -18.36
C ASP A 361 12.81 -10.84 -19.45
N PHE A 362 13.46 -11.92 -19.02
CA PHE A 362 14.23 -12.86 -19.82
C PHE A 362 13.58 -14.23 -19.80
N TYR A 363 13.81 -15.03 -20.84
CA TYR A 363 13.37 -16.42 -20.92
C TYR A 363 11.85 -16.61 -20.83
N THR A 364 11.10 -15.73 -21.50
CA THR A 364 9.63 -15.75 -21.49
C THR A 364 9.03 -16.77 -22.44
N GLU A 365 9.82 -17.25 -23.41
CA GLU A 365 9.40 -18.21 -24.42
C GLU A 365 9.40 -19.65 -23.85
N PRO A 366 8.26 -20.36 -23.89
CA PRO A 366 8.20 -21.75 -23.44
C PRO A 366 9.07 -22.67 -24.30
N ASN A 367 9.74 -23.63 -23.66
CA ASN A 367 10.41 -24.77 -24.31
C ASN A 367 11.72 -24.53 -25.07
N MET A 368 12.24 -23.30 -25.13
CA MET A 368 13.43 -22.99 -25.93
C MET A 368 14.77 -23.17 -25.20
N TYR A 369 14.76 -23.07 -23.88
CA TYR A 369 15.98 -22.91 -23.08
C TYR A 369 16.37 -24.15 -22.27
N TRP A 370 15.73 -25.30 -22.51
CA TRP A 370 15.97 -26.53 -21.75
C TRP A 370 17.30 -27.19 -22.12
N GLY A 371 18.15 -27.40 -21.13
CA GLY A 371 19.38 -28.21 -21.26
C GLY A 371 19.14 -29.71 -21.06
N ALA A 372 20.20 -30.49 -21.32
CA ALA A 372 20.22 -31.92 -21.01
C ALA A 372 20.00 -32.13 -19.49
N GLY A 373 18.83 -32.63 -19.10
CA GLY A 373 18.39 -32.72 -17.71
C GLY A 373 17.03 -32.08 -17.42
N GLY A 374 16.39 -31.45 -18.42
CA GLY A 374 15.07 -30.87 -18.24
C GLY A 374 15.07 -29.71 -17.24
N LYS A 375 16.11 -28.88 -17.28
CA LYS A 375 16.21 -27.57 -16.61
C LYS A 375 16.56 -26.47 -17.61
N LYS A 376 16.05 -25.25 -17.43
CA LYS A 376 16.38 -24.08 -18.25
C LYS A 376 17.80 -23.61 -17.93
N LYS A 377 18.60 -23.39 -18.97
CA LYS A 377 19.92 -22.75 -18.89
C LYS A 377 19.84 -21.27 -19.28
N LEU A 378 20.72 -20.46 -18.73
CA LEU A 378 20.81 -19.01 -18.92
C LEU A 378 21.63 -18.68 -20.18
N THR A 379 21.32 -19.33 -21.30
CA THR A 379 21.92 -19.04 -22.60
C THR A 379 21.46 -17.68 -23.15
N ALA A 380 21.93 -17.27 -24.32
CA ALA A 380 21.46 -16.06 -24.99
C ALA A 380 19.92 -16.05 -25.11
N PRO A 381 19.21 -15.04 -24.57
CA PRO A 381 17.77 -14.92 -24.66
C PRO A 381 17.37 -14.55 -26.10
N GLN A 382 16.28 -15.13 -26.61
CA GLN A 382 15.73 -14.74 -27.91
C GLN A 382 15.21 -13.30 -27.89
N SER A 383 14.68 -12.89 -26.74
CA SER A 383 14.21 -11.53 -26.53
C SER A 383 14.16 -11.16 -25.06
N VAL A 384 14.13 -9.86 -24.82
CA VAL A 384 13.98 -9.26 -23.49
C VAL A 384 12.77 -8.34 -23.52
N LEU A 385 11.83 -8.55 -22.60
CA LEU A 385 10.65 -7.68 -22.46
C LEU A 385 10.90 -6.64 -21.39
N VAL A 386 10.70 -5.38 -21.73
CA VAL A 386 11.01 -4.25 -20.83
C VAL A 386 9.73 -3.57 -20.40
N HIS A 387 9.55 -3.39 -19.08
CA HIS A 387 8.40 -2.73 -18.49
C HIS A 387 8.74 -2.05 -17.15
N PHE A 388 7.79 -1.33 -16.53
CA PHE A 388 8.00 -0.57 -15.28
C PHE A 388 6.90 -0.90 -14.25
N ILE A 389 7.25 -0.97 -12.96
CA ILE A 389 6.27 -1.20 -11.89
C ILE A 389 5.35 0.02 -11.74
N GLY A 390 4.05 -0.22 -11.67
CA GLY A 390 3.04 0.77 -11.28
C GLY A 390 2.10 1.28 -12.38
N LYS A 391 2.32 0.98 -13.67
CA LYS A 391 1.42 1.36 -14.78
C LYS A 391 1.56 0.42 -16.01
N PRO A 392 0.46 -0.05 -16.64
CA PRO A 392 0.51 -0.98 -17.77
C PRO A 392 0.91 -0.31 -19.08
N ILE A 393 2.21 -0.02 -19.27
CA ILE A 393 2.74 0.32 -20.60
C ILE A 393 3.08 -0.97 -21.33
N GLY A 394 2.83 -0.99 -22.64
CA GLY A 394 3.17 -2.07 -23.54
C GLY A 394 4.64 -2.47 -23.41
N ASN A 395 4.85 -3.78 -23.30
CA ASN A 395 6.18 -4.38 -23.24
C ASN A 395 6.94 -4.01 -24.52
N GLU A 396 8.06 -3.30 -24.41
CA GLU A 396 9.00 -3.24 -25.54
C GLU A 396 9.77 -4.55 -25.58
N LYS A 397 9.76 -5.19 -26.76
CA LYS A 397 10.51 -6.41 -27.02
C LYS A 397 11.82 -6.02 -27.69
N TRP A 398 12.93 -6.20 -26.99
CA TRP A 398 14.27 -6.03 -27.56
C TRP A 398 14.88 -7.38 -27.89
N ALA A 399 15.57 -7.48 -29.02
CA ALA A 399 16.27 -8.68 -29.44
C ALA A 399 17.74 -8.34 -29.65
N LYS A 400 18.61 -9.07 -28.94
CA LYS A 400 20.07 -8.97 -29.06
C LYS A 400 20.64 -10.37 -28.84
N ASN A 401 20.53 -11.18 -29.89
CA ASN A 401 20.76 -12.63 -29.84
C ASN A 401 22.24 -13.00 -29.63
N ASP A 402 23.14 -12.02 -29.67
CA ASP A 402 24.58 -12.13 -29.40
C ASP A 402 24.94 -11.90 -27.93
N PHE A 403 23.99 -11.50 -27.07
CA PHE A 403 24.24 -11.31 -25.64
C PHE A 403 23.78 -12.51 -24.83
N GLU A 404 24.64 -13.08 -23.98
CA GLU A 404 24.25 -13.96 -22.90
C GLU A 404 23.79 -13.15 -21.66
N MET A 405 23.25 -13.82 -20.64
CA MET A 405 22.76 -13.13 -19.43
C MET A 405 23.84 -12.30 -18.74
N SER A 406 25.07 -12.79 -18.73
CA SER A 406 26.25 -12.09 -18.21
C SER A 406 26.53 -10.78 -18.97
N ASP A 407 26.44 -10.79 -20.31
CA ASP A 407 26.62 -9.60 -21.14
C ASP A 407 25.54 -8.54 -20.86
N TRP A 408 24.29 -8.99 -20.68
CA TRP A 408 23.18 -8.12 -20.28
C TRP A 408 23.41 -7.45 -18.93
N LEU A 409 23.88 -8.21 -17.92
CA LEU A 409 24.21 -7.66 -16.61
C LEU A 409 25.36 -6.65 -16.69
N GLU A 410 26.43 -6.97 -17.42
CA GLU A 410 27.56 -6.05 -17.61
C GLU A 410 27.12 -4.73 -18.27
N HIS A 411 26.26 -4.83 -19.28
CA HIS A 411 25.70 -3.68 -19.97
C HIS A 411 24.85 -2.81 -19.02
N ILE A 412 23.97 -3.42 -18.23
CA ILE A 412 23.17 -2.74 -17.20
C ILE A 412 24.05 -2.04 -16.18
N TYR A 413 25.07 -2.73 -15.65
CA TYR A 413 25.99 -2.16 -14.66
C TYR A 413 26.75 -0.96 -15.21
N THR A 414 27.14 -1.03 -16.48
CA THR A 414 27.84 0.07 -17.16
C THR A 414 26.94 1.28 -17.38
N VAL A 415 25.70 1.07 -17.84
CA VAL A 415 24.78 2.16 -18.19
C VAL A 415 24.22 2.85 -16.94
N PHE A 416 23.90 2.07 -15.91
CA PHE A 416 23.27 2.59 -14.68
C PHE A 416 24.20 2.62 -13.47
N ASN A 417 25.51 2.64 -13.73
CA ASN A 417 26.57 2.80 -12.73
C ASN A 417 26.26 1.99 -11.45
N CYS A 418 25.93 0.71 -11.65
CA CYS A 418 25.67 -0.25 -10.59
C CYS A 418 26.99 -0.90 -10.21
N PHE A 419 27.31 -0.92 -8.91
CA PHE A 419 28.57 -1.50 -8.45
C PHE A 419 28.46 -2.99 -8.10
N GLN A 420 27.27 -3.48 -7.73
CA GLN A 420 27.03 -4.89 -7.44
C GLN A 420 25.53 -5.26 -7.50
N LEU A 421 25.25 -6.55 -7.60
CA LEU A 421 23.91 -7.10 -7.41
C LEU A 421 23.56 -7.09 -5.93
N GLY A 422 22.48 -6.41 -5.56
CA GLY A 422 22.13 -6.28 -4.15
C GLY A 422 21.22 -7.39 -3.62
N SER A 423 20.38 -8.00 -4.47
CA SER A 423 19.55 -9.12 -4.01
C SER A 423 19.12 -10.07 -5.13
N ILE A 424 18.87 -11.32 -4.77
CA ILE A 424 18.23 -12.33 -5.64
C ILE A 424 17.02 -12.94 -4.93
N LYS A 425 15.89 -13.03 -5.64
CA LYS A 425 14.65 -13.63 -5.17
C LYS A 425 14.32 -14.88 -5.97
N PHE A 426 14.08 -15.99 -5.29
CA PHE A 426 13.49 -17.20 -5.87
C PHE A 426 12.02 -17.31 -5.48
N GLY A 427 11.14 -17.40 -6.47
CA GLY A 427 9.71 -17.61 -6.28
C GLY A 427 9.16 -18.74 -7.14
N ARG A 428 7.85 -18.75 -7.35
CA ARG A 428 7.12 -19.88 -7.92
C ARG A 428 7.54 -20.13 -9.38
N GLY A 429 7.90 -21.36 -9.70
CA GLY A 429 8.40 -21.75 -11.03
C GLY A 429 9.91 -21.70 -11.17
N SER A 430 10.64 -21.14 -10.20
CA SER A 430 12.11 -21.05 -10.29
C SER A 430 12.83 -22.39 -10.32
N HIS A 431 12.17 -23.46 -9.86
CA HIS A 431 12.66 -24.83 -9.97
C HIS A 431 12.81 -25.32 -11.42
N GLU A 432 12.31 -24.59 -12.41
CA GLU A 432 12.55 -24.88 -13.82
C GLU A 432 13.98 -24.52 -14.25
N PHE A 433 14.68 -23.62 -13.55
CA PHE A 433 16.04 -23.20 -13.88
C PHE A 433 17.10 -24.13 -13.27
N ASP A 434 18.26 -24.20 -13.93
CA ASP A 434 19.43 -24.88 -13.38
C ASP A 434 20.08 -24.01 -12.28
N ILE A 435 20.17 -24.54 -11.07
CA ILE A 435 20.67 -23.80 -9.90
C ILE A 435 22.17 -23.49 -9.99
N ASP A 436 22.94 -24.35 -10.67
CA ASP A 436 24.37 -24.16 -10.87
C ASP A 436 24.61 -22.97 -11.78
N ASP A 437 23.88 -22.92 -12.88
CA ASP A 437 23.95 -21.84 -13.87
C ASP A 437 23.52 -20.48 -13.27
N VAL A 438 22.43 -20.48 -12.49
CA VAL A 438 21.99 -19.29 -11.74
C VAL A 438 23.07 -18.81 -10.76
N LYS A 439 23.71 -19.72 -10.02
CA LYS A 439 24.77 -19.38 -9.07
C LYS A 439 25.99 -18.80 -9.77
N GLU A 440 26.42 -19.42 -10.86
CA GLU A 440 27.61 -19.01 -11.62
C GLU A 440 27.41 -17.65 -12.32
N THR A 441 26.19 -17.38 -12.80
CA THR A 441 25.82 -16.13 -13.48
C THR A 441 25.73 -14.95 -12.52
N PHE A 442 24.96 -15.06 -11.43
CA PHE A 442 24.65 -13.89 -10.59
C PHE A 442 25.61 -13.65 -9.44
N ARG A 443 26.28 -14.70 -8.93
CA ARG A 443 27.33 -14.62 -7.89
C ARG A 443 26.98 -13.71 -6.69
N ILE A 444 25.73 -13.74 -6.24
CA ILE A 444 25.21 -12.88 -5.16
C ILE A 444 25.99 -13.12 -3.84
N LYS A 445 26.22 -12.03 -3.10
CA LYS A 445 26.83 -12.04 -1.76
C LYS A 445 26.01 -11.30 -0.70
N ASP A 446 25.16 -10.37 -1.11
CA ASP A 446 24.41 -9.50 -0.22
C ASP A 446 23.16 -10.21 0.33
N GLU A 447 22.03 -10.13 -0.36
CA GLU A 447 20.74 -10.63 0.13
C GLU A 447 20.15 -11.74 -0.76
N LEU A 448 19.72 -12.84 -0.13
CA LEU A 448 18.97 -13.92 -0.75
C LEU A 448 17.55 -13.98 -0.21
N LEU A 449 16.55 -13.93 -1.09
CA LEU A 449 15.15 -14.08 -0.74
C LEU A 449 14.58 -15.35 -1.36
N VAL A 450 13.97 -16.22 -0.55
CA VAL A 450 13.45 -17.51 -1.01
C VAL A 450 11.99 -17.68 -0.58
N ALA A 451 11.12 -17.71 -1.57
CA ALA A 451 9.70 -18.05 -1.46
C ALA A 451 9.47 -19.52 -1.87
N HIS A 452 8.23 -20.02 -1.77
CA HIS A 452 7.93 -21.38 -2.21
C HIS A 452 8.06 -21.53 -3.74
N THR A 453 9.13 -22.19 -4.18
CA THR A 453 9.46 -22.32 -5.62
C THR A 453 8.55 -23.26 -6.41
N GLY A 454 7.81 -24.12 -5.70
CA GLY A 454 7.01 -25.21 -6.28
C GLY A 454 7.63 -26.58 -6.03
N CYS A 455 8.88 -26.64 -5.56
CA CYS A 455 9.62 -27.87 -5.31
C CYS A 455 10.47 -27.75 -4.03
N PHE A 456 10.21 -28.59 -3.03
CA PHE A 456 10.92 -28.57 -1.75
C PHE A 456 12.39 -28.96 -1.90
N GLU A 457 12.66 -29.92 -2.78
CA GLU A 457 14.01 -30.41 -3.07
C GLU A 457 14.85 -29.28 -3.70
N TYR A 458 14.25 -28.49 -4.59
CA TYR A 458 14.90 -27.31 -5.18
C TYR A 458 15.15 -26.20 -4.13
N ASN A 459 14.22 -25.96 -3.21
CA ASN A 459 14.44 -25.02 -2.09
C ASN A 459 15.67 -25.43 -1.26
N GLN A 460 15.84 -26.73 -0.99
CA GLN A 460 17.02 -27.23 -0.28
C GLN A 460 18.30 -27.02 -1.09
N MET A 461 18.27 -27.25 -2.41
CA MET A 461 19.40 -26.99 -3.29
C MET A 461 19.82 -25.51 -3.28
N ILE A 462 18.88 -24.56 -3.28
CA ILE A 462 19.17 -23.12 -3.16
C ILE A 462 20.04 -22.86 -1.91
N PHE A 463 19.62 -23.35 -0.74
CA PHE A 463 20.40 -23.14 0.48
C PHE A 463 21.77 -23.82 0.42
N GLN A 464 21.89 -24.99 -0.20
CA GLN A 464 23.19 -25.67 -0.35
C GLN A 464 24.13 -24.91 -1.28
N ARG A 465 23.62 -24.24 -2.31
CA ARG A 465 24.44 -23.58 -3.33
C ARG A 465 24.80 -22.14 -2.96
N PHE A 466 23.90 -21.43 -2.29
CA PHE A 466 24.06 -20.03 -1.84
C PHE A 466 24.39 -19.97 -0.34
N GLN A 467 25.60 -20.39 0.03
CA GLN A 467 26.04 -20.45 1.43
C GLN A 467 26.69 -19.16 1.94
N HIS A 468 27.19 -18.31 1.03
CA HIS A 468 28.04 -17.16 1.33
C HIS A 468 27.30 -15.83 1.19
N VAL A 469 26.01 -15.80 1.54
CA VAL A 469 25.20 -14.58 1.54
C VAL A 469 25.23 -13.95 2.95
N GLU A 470 25.15 -12.63 3.03
CA GLU A 470 25.12 -11.91 4.31
C GLU A 470 23.73 -11.95 4.95
N GLN A 471 22.68 -11.84 4.14
CA GLN A 471 21.29 -11.74 4.60
C GLN A 471 20.38 -12.75 3.91
N LEU A 472 19.40 -13.24 4.67
CA LEU A 472 18.47 -14.25 4.19
C LEU A 472 17.02 -13.93 4.56
N CYS A 473 16.18 -13.86 3.53
CA CYS A 473 14.75 -13.62 3.65
C CYS A 473 13.94 -14.87 3.22
N ILE A 474 13.01 -15.34 4.04
CA ILE A 474 12.39 -16.67 3.94
C ILE A 474 10.87 -16.58 4.08
N GLU A 475 10.10 -17.13 3.13
CA GLU A 475 8.64 -17.33 3.31
C GLU A 475 8.33 -18.67 4.01
N ASN A 476 7.29 -18.71 4.86
CA ASN A 476 7.05 -19.85 5.76
C ASN A 476 6.71 -21.15 5.05
N ASN A 477 5.98 -21.05 3.94
CA ASN A 477 5.48 -22.20 3.19
C ASN A 477 6.61 -23.01 2.53
N MET A 478 7.86 -22.54 2.56
CA MET A 478 8.95 -23.21 1.86
C MET A 478 9.47 -24.49 2.52
N PHE A 479 9.10 -24.76 3.77
CA PHE A 479 9.46 -25.98 4.52
C PHE A 479 8.21 -26.79 4.84
N ARG A 480 8.26 -28.12 4.68
CA ARG A 480 7.10 -29.02 4.88
C ARG A 480 6.54 -29.02 6.30
N ASP A 481 7.34 -28.65 7.29
CA ASP A 481 7.01 -28.65 8.72
C ASP A 481 6.88 -27.24 9.31
N SER A 482 6.89 -26.19 8.47
CA SER A 482 6.81 -24.79 8.89
C SER A 482 7.91 -24.42 9.92
N ARG A 483 9.09 -25.05 9.79
CA ARG A 483 10.30 -24.77 10.60
C ARG A 483 11.46 -24.35 9.72
N ILE A 484 12.24 -23.37 10.18
CA ILE A 484 13.50 -23.03 9.53
C ILE A 484 14.48 -24.18 9.77
N ALA A 485 15.08 -24.69 8.69
CA ALA A 485 16.02 -25.79 8.77
C ALA A 485 17.25 -25.42 9.62
N GLN A 486 17.69 -26.35 10.47
CA GLN A 486 18.80 -26.12 11.42
C GLN A 486 20.11 -25.73 10.73
N ASN A 487 20.40 -26.31 9.55
CA ASN A 487 21.57 -25.96 8.73
C ASN A 487 21.54 -24.53 8.15
N VAL A 488 20.40 -23.84 8.21
CA VAL A 488 20.26 -22.42 7.88
C VAL A 488 20.52 -21.56 9.13
N LEU A 489 19.95 -21.93 10.27
CA LEU A 489 20.09 -21.19 11.53
C LEU A 489 21.55 -21.13 12.02
N VAL A 490 22.32 -22.21 11.86
CA VAL A 490 23.72 -22.28 12.30
C VAL A 490 24.70 -21.50 11.42
N ARG A 491 24.24 -20.85 10.35
CA ARG A 491 25.10 -20.05 9.46
C ARG A 491 25.44 -18.71 10.12
N ASN A 492 26.64 -18.21 9.83
CA ASN A 492 27.08 -16.88 10.25
C ASN A 492 26.45 -15.79 9.35
N LEU A 493 25.13 -15.63 9.46
CA LEU A 493 24.36 -14.61 8.74
C LEU A 493 24.29 -13.34 9.56
N THR A 494 24.34 -12.19 8.89
CA THR A 494 24.08 -10.89 9.51
C THR A 494 22.62 -10.80 9.91
N ALA A 495 21.70 -11.17 9.02
CA ALA A 495 20.27 -11.15 9.30
C ALA A 495 19.50 -12.34 8.72
N ILE A 496 18.49 -12.78 9.46
CA ILE A 496 17.39 -13.59 8.94
C ILE A 496 16.09 -12.84 9.12
N ASN A 497 15.31 -12.80 8.05
CA ASN A 497 13.96 -12.24 8.05
C ASN A 497 12.94 -13.25 7.50
N ALA A 498 11.98 -13.65 8.32
CA ALA A 498 11.04 -14.71 7.99
C ALA A 498 9.61 -14.38 8.44
N GLY A 499 8.61 -15.19 8.04
CA GLY A 499 7.24 -15.00 8.55
C GLY A 499 6.30 -14.19 7.68
N TYR A 500 6.68 -13.83 6.45
CA TYR A 500 5.84 -13.01 5.57
C TYR A 500 4.82 -13.82 4.77
N HIS A 501 3.65 -13.22 4.51
CA HIS A 501 2.65 -13.66 3.52
C HIS A 501 2.03 -15.06 3.70
N THR A 502 1.85 -15.58 4.92
CA THR A 502 1.18 -16.88 5.14
C THR A 502 0.23 -16.91 6.34
N GLU A 503 -0.75 -17.83 6.31
CA GLU A 503 -1.66 -18.13 7.43
C GLU A 503 -1.01 -19.01 8.51
N GLU A 504 -0.01 -19.82 8.14
CA GLU A 504 0.70 -20.69 9.08
C GLU A 504 1.93 -20.01 9.71
N PRO A 505 2.08 -20.07 11.05
CA PRO A 505 3.21 -19.49 11.75
C PRO A 505 4.45 -20.41 11.77
N ILE A 506 5.64 -19.81 11.77
CA ILE A 506 6.90 -20.54 11.97
C ILE A 506 6.93 -21.11 13.38
N VAL A 507 7.12 -22.42 13.51
CA VAL A 507 7.30 -23.05 14.81
C VAL A 507 8.76 -22.92 15.23
N MET A 508 9.00 -22.28 16.38
CA MET A 508 10.33 -22.19 16.98
C MET A 508 10.41 -22.89 18.33
N THR A 509 11.43 -23.72 18.47
CA THR A 509 11.83 -24.39 19.71
C THR A 509 12.98 -23.64 20.39
N LEU A 510 13.29 -24.00 21.64
CA LEU A 510 14.46 -23.46 22.31
C LEU A 510 15.76 -23.78 21.56
N ASN A 511 15.87 -24.97 20.98
CA ASN A 511 17.06 -25.37 20.25
C ASN A 511 17.25 -24.53 18.98
N ASP A 512 16.16 -24.19 18.30
CA ASP A 512 16.20 -23.28 17.13
C ASP A 512 16.71 -21.88 17.55
N LEU A 513 16.29 -21.38 18.71
CA LEU A 513 16.76 -20.11 19.27
C LEU A 513 18.22 -20.13 19.78
N LEU A 514 18.72 -21.27 20.26
CA LEU A 514 20.09 -21.37 20.76
C LEU A 514 21.10 -21.70 19.66
N ALA A 515 20.67 -22.42 18.62
CA ALA A 515 21.54 -22.83 17.53
C ALA A 515 21.88 -21.68 16.56
N ASN A 516 21.12 -20.58 16.57
CA ASN A 516 21.39 -19.49 15.65
C ASN A 516 22.61 -18.65 16.06
N ASN A 517 23.42 -18.27 15.07
CA ASN A 517 24.55 -17.35 15.27
C ASN A 517 24.34 -16.01 14.54
N ILE A 518 23.10 -15.52 14.58
CA ILE A 518 22.63 -14.40 13.76
C ILE A 518 22.65 -13.11 14.59
N LYS A 519 23.07 -11.99 13.99
CA LYS A 519 23.02 -10.68 14.65
C LYS A 519 21.59 -10.14 14.75
N THR A 520 20.84 -10.21 13.65
CA THR A 520 19.46 -9.70 13.56
C THR A 520 18.48 -10.79 13.15
N LEU A 521 17.53 -11.13 14.04
CA LEU A 521 16.48 -12.13 13.78
C LEU A 521 15.10 -11.48 13.76
N LEU A 522 14.44 -11.50 12.60
CA LEU A 522 13.09 -10.95 12.41
C LEU A 522 12.13 -12.05 11.99
N ILE A 523 11.05 -12.27 12.75
CA ILE A 523 10.02 -13.26 12.41
C ILE A 523 8.63 -12.65 12.56
N LYS A 524 7.94 -12.40 11.44
CA LYS A 524 6.62 -11.73 11.39
C LYS A 524 5.43 -12.63 11.72
N SER A 525 5.62 -13.94 11.81
CA SER A 525 4.57 -14.89 12.18
C SER A 525 5.19 -16.10 12.87
N VAL A 526 5.28 -16.07 14.20
CA VAL A 526 5.90 -17.14 15.01
C VAL A 526 4.88 -17.84 15.93
N ARG A 527 5.07 -19.14 16.10
CA ARG A 527 4.48 -19.97 17.16
C ARG A 527 5.59 -20.41 18.11
N ILE A 528 5.68 -19.70 19.24
CA ILE A 528 6.61 -19.99 20.32
C ILE A 528 5.92 -19.79 21.67
N SER A 529 6.14 -20.70 22.62
CA SER A 529 5.52 -20.55 23.93
C SER A 529 6.28 -19.50 24.78
N PRO A 530 5.57 -18.71 25.63
CA PRO A 530 6.22 -17.78 26.54
C PRO A 530 7.26 -18.43 27.48
N LYS A 531 7.06 -19.72 27.82
CA LYS A 531 8.01 -20.50 28.63
C LYS A 531 9.35 -20.73 27.90
N VAL A 532 9.29 -21.02 26.60
CA VAL A 532 10.49 -21.19 25.77
C VAL A 532 11.26 -19.88 25.68
N LEU A 533 10.56 -18.76 25.43
CA LEU A 533 11.19 -17.44 25.37
C LEU A 533 11.78 -17.00 26.72
N ASN A 534 11.08 -17.25 27.84
CA ASN A 534 11.63 -17.03 29.19
C ASN A 534 12.93 -17.82 29.43
N LYS A 535 12.96 -19.09 29.01
CA LYS A 535 14.16 -19.94 29.15
C LYS A 535 15.29 -19.44 28.26
N PHE A 536 14.99 -19.01 27.04
CA PHE A 536 15.97 -18.38 26.15
C PHE A 536 16.58 -17.13 26.79
N ILE A 537 15.77 -16.19 27.28
CA ILE A 537 16.28 -14.95 27.91
C ILE A 537 17.20 -15.28 29.10
N LYS A 538 16.84 -16.25 29.94
CA LYS A 538 17.70 -16.71 31.05
C LYS A 538 19.04 -17.26 30.58
N LEU A 539 19.06 -18.01 29.47
CA LEU A 539 20.29 -18.53 28.88
C LEU A 539 21.11 -17.43 28.20
N TRP A 540 20.46 -16.47 27.55
CA TRP A 540 21.12 -15.28 27.00
C TRP A 540 21.81 -14.47 28.10
N MET A 541 21.15 -14.27 29.24
CA MET A 541 21.76 -13.62 30.42
C MET A 541 23.00 -14.38 30.93
N GLN A 542 23.10 -15.68 30.67
CA GLN A 542 24.25 -16.52 31.01
C GLN A 542 25.34 -16.58 29.93
N GLY A 543 25.14 -15.94 28.76
CA GLY A 543 26.12 -15.87 27.68
C GLY A 543 25.71 -16.51 26.36
N ALA A 544 24.50 -17.07 26.23
CA ALA A 544 24.04 -17.63 24.95
C ALA A 544 23.89 -16.54 23.87
N ASN A 545 24.14 -16.91 22.61
CA ASN A 545 24.05 -16.05 21.42
C ASN A 545 24.82 -14.72 21.58
N PRO A 546 26.16 -14.79 21.73
CA PRO A 546 26.97 -13.63 22.15
C PRO A 546 26.94 -12.46 21.16
N HIS A 547 26.67 -12.73 19.88
CA HIS A 547 26.67 -11.77 18.78
C HIS A 547 25.29 -11.19 18.43
N MET A 548 24.24 -11.60 19.14
CA MET A 548 22.88 -11.13 18.85
C MET A 548 22.72 -9.65 19.20
N GLU A 549 22.32 -8.85 18.20
CA GLU A 549 22.10 -7.40 18.32
C GLU A 549 20.60 -7.09 18.40
N TYR A 550 19.77 -7.76 17.59
CA TYR A 550 18.33 -7.50 17.55
C TYR A 550 17.50 -8.77 17.31
N MET A 551 16.37 -8.86 18.02
CA MET A 551 15.37 -9.91 17.79
C MET A 551 13.96 -9.30 17.80
N GLU A 552 13.16 -9.63 16.81
CA GLU A 552 11.73 -9.29 16.74
C GLU A 552 10.91 -10.52 16.38
N LEU A 553 9.92 -10.82 17.21
CA LEU A 553 9.03 -11.96 17.07
C LEU A 553 7.57 -11.48 17.12
N CYS A 554 6.85 -11.59 16.01
CA CYS A 554 5.43 -11.24 15.92
C CYS A 554 4.55 -12.49 16.04
N TYR A 555 3.57 -12.47 16.94
CA TYR A 555 2.69 -13.57 17.28
C TYR A 555 1.35 -13.46 16.54
N MET A 556 0.88 -14.57 15.96
CA MET A 556 -0.45 -14.64 15.35
C MET A 556 -1.58 -14.88 16.38
N ASP A 557 -1.26 -15.53 17.50
CA ASP A 557 -2.25 -15.94 18.49
C ASP A 557 -2.60 -14.80 19.47
N ARG A 558 -3.78 -14.21 19.27
CA ARG A 558 -4.35 -13.11 20.09
C ARG A 558 -5.03 -13.65 21.34
N SER A 559 -4.39 -14.57 22.06
CA SER A 559 -4.98 -15.27 23.22
C SER A 559 -5.30 -14.39 24.43
N GLY A 560 -5.13 -13.06 24.35
CA GLY A 560 -5.57 -12.11 25.37
C GLY A 560 -4.78 -12.18 26.70
N VAL A 561 -3.73 -13.00 26.77
CA VAL A 561 -2.82 -13.07 27.91
C VAL A 561 -1.66 -12.11 27.68
N SER A 562 -1.33 -11.28 28.68
CA SER A 562 -0.16 -10.41 28.64
C SER A 562 1.12 -11.25 28.54
N LEU A 563 1.72 -11.31 27.35
CA LEU A 563 3.01 -11.96 27.05
C LEU A 563 4.10 -11.52 28.04
N GLN A 564 4.10 -10.23 28.40
CA GLN A 564 5.05 -9.65 29.34
C GLN A 564 5.13 -10.41 30.67
N SER A 565 3.99 -10.70 31.30
CA SER A 565 3.97 -11.36 32.62
C SER A 565 4.53 -12.78 32.59
N ALA A 566 4.26 -13.53 31.51
CA ALA A 566 4.70 -14.91 31.35
C ALA A 566 6.18 -15.01 30.94
N VAL A 567 6.62 -14.16 30.00
CA VAL A 567 8.00 -14.12 29.51
C VAL A 567 8.96 -13.60 30.58
N MET A 568 8.53 -12.68 31.44
CA MET A 568 9.40 -12.06 32.46
C MET A 568 9.40 -12.78 33.81
N LYS A 569 8.66 -13.89 33.96
CA LYS A 569 8.54 -14.60 35.23
C LYS A 569 9.89 -15.08 35.76
N GLY A 570 10.26 -14.60 36.94
CA GLY A 570 11.51 -14.95 37.63
C GLY A 570 12.77 -14.35 37.00
N ILE A 571 12.64 -13.30 36.18
CA ILE A 571 13.77 -12.52 35.64
C ILE A 571 13.83 -11.20 36.40
N LYS A 572 14.98 -10.88 37.00
CA LYS A 572 15.22 -9.56 37.60
C LYS A 572 15.34 -8.54 36.48
N HIS A 573 14.54 -7.49 36.54
CA HIS A 573 14.48 -6.49 35.48
C HIS A 573 14.04 -5.13 36.01
N ASN A 574 14.44 -4.07 35.30
CA ASN A 574 14.05 -2.70 35.63
C ASN A 574 13.00 -2.22 34.62
N VAL A 575 11.87 -1.72 35.11
CA VAL A 575 10.87 -1.08 34.25
C VAL A 575 11.30 0.35 33.97
N VAL A 576 11.49 0.69 32.70
CA VAL A 576 11.98 1.99 32.26
C VAL A 576 10.84 2.76 31.59
N ILE A 577 10.42 3.85 32.21
CA ILE A 577 9.40 4.76 31.67
C ILE A 577 10.12 5.96 31.05
N ARG A 578 10.13 6.07 29.72
CA ARG A 578 10.79 7.19 29.00
C ARG A 578 9.75 8.13 28.38
N PRO A 579 9.91 9.46 28.53
CA PRO A 579 9.19 10.43 27.70
C PRO A 579 9.48 10.20 26.21
N ARG A 580 8.54 10.52 25.32
CA ARG A 580 8.71 10.33 23.86
C ARG A 580 9.95 11.03 23.28
N SER A 581 10.43 12.10 23.92
CA SER A 581 11.65 12.84 23.53
C SER A 581 12.96 12.16 23.96
N MET A 582 12.92 11.12 24.80
CA MET A 582 14.09 10.41 25.34
C MET A 582 14.15 8.93 24.90
N ILE A 583 13.41 8.58 23.85
CA ILE A 583 13.45 7.23 23.27
C ILE A 583 14.77 7.10 22.48
N PRO A 584 15.65 6.14 22.82
CA PRO A 584 16.95 6.01 22.18
C PRO A 584 16.78 5.49 20.74
N PHE A 585 17.65 5.98 19.87
CA PHE A 585 17.84 5.42 18.55
C PHE A 585 18.76 4.21 18.64
N PHE A 586 18.44 3.17 17.87
CA PHE A 586 19.14 1.91 17.84
C PHE A 586 19.42 1.53 16.40
N LYS A 587 20.62 1.04 16.15
CA LYS A 587 21.03 0.49 14.86
C LYS A 587 21.71 -0.85 15.11
N ALA A 588 21.36 -1.85 14.31
CA ALA A 588 22.03 -3.15 14.30
C ALA A 588 22.40 -3.50 12.87
N ASP A 589 23.41 -4.34 12.71
CA ASP A 589 23.75 -4.86 11.39
C ASP A 589 22.60 -5.73 10.86
N GLY A 590 22.21 -5.51 9.60
CA GLY A 590 21.09 -6.21 8.97
C GLY A 590 19.70 -5.65 9.30
N LEU A 591 19.64 -4.45 9.89
CA LEU A 591 18.43 -3.63 10.02
C LEU A 591 18.54 -2.42 9.08
N ASP A 592 17.61 -2.30 8.13
CA ASP A 592 17.64 -1.25 7.10
C ASP A 592 17.53 0.18 7.67
N ASP A 593 16.78 0.33 8.77
CA ASP A 593 16.44 1.63 9.36
C ASP A 593 16.85 1.75 10.83
N ILE A 594 17.25 2.98 11.21
CA ILE A 594 17.44 3.36 12.61
C ILE A 594 16.09 3.21 13.33
N THR A 595 16.04 2.30 14.29
CA THR A 595 14.80 1.95 14.99
C THR A 595 14.73 2.64 16.34
N ARG A 596 13.54 3.13 16.70
CA ARG A 596 13.28 3.65 18.05
C ARG A 596 12.95 2.49 18.98
N VAL A 597 13.75 2.30 20.03
CA VAL A 597 13.50 1.24 21.00
C VAL A 597 12.50 1.74 22.05
N PHE A 598 11.22 1.42 21.84
CA PHE A 598 10.14 1.73 22.78
C PHE A 598 10.13 0.84 24.03
N GLY A 599 11.04 -0.15 24.08
CA GLY A 599 11.05 -1.18 25.10
C GLY A 599 11.04 -0.65 26.53
N ARG A 600 10.33 -1.38 27.37
CA ARG A 600 9.95 -0.97 28.73
C ARG A 600 10.78 -1.64 29.80
N ILE A 601 11.63 -2.59 29.45
CA ILE A 601 12.32 -3.44 30.41
C ILE A 601 13.80 -3.57 30.06
N ASP A 602 14.68 -3.20 30.98
CA ASP A 602 16.13 -3.44 30.84
C ASP A 602 16.54 -4.69 31.63
N ILE A 603 17.33 -5.56 30.98
CA ILE A 603 18.01 -6.73 31.56
C ILE A 603 19.50 -6.67 31.25
N TYR A 604 20.29 -7.41 32.01
CA TYR A 604 21.75 -7.45 31.88
C TYR A 604 22.24 -8.89 31.77
N ARG A 605 23.19 -9.10 30.85
CA ARG A 605 23.96 -10.33 30.76
C ARG A 605 25.10 -10.31 31.78
N ASN A 606 25.63 -11.48 32.13
CA ASN A 606 26.68 -11.62 33.15
C ASN A 606 27.96 -10.82 32.87
N ASP A 607 28.22 -10.47 31.60
CA ASP A 607 29.33 -9.64 31.15
C ASP A 607 29.01 -8.13 31.18
N GLY A 608 27.84 -7.73 31.69
CA GLY A 608 27.41 -6.35 31.82
C GLY A 608 26.69 -5.79 30.60
N ILE A 609 26.57 -6.54 29.50
CA ILE A 609 25.88 -6.06 28.30
C ILE A 609 24.38 -5.92 28.58
N ARG A 610 23.85 -4.74 28.25
CA ARG A 610 22.45 -4.39 28.43
C ARG A 610 21.62 -4.86 27.24
N ALA A 611 20.43 -5.39 27.51
CA ALA A 611 19.36 -5.51 26.52
C ALA A 611 18.09 -4.82 26.99
N THR A 612 17.39 -4.17 26.06
CA THR A 612 16.07 -3.56 26.28
C THR A 612 15.02 -4.40 25.57
N LEU A 613 14.02 -4.84 26.34
CA LEU A 613 12.93 -5.69 25.89
C LEU A 613 11.62 -4.91 25.79
N ASP A 614 10.82 -5.21 24.77
CA ASP A 614 9.39 -4.96 24.75
C ASP A 614 8.64 -6.27 24.56
N ALA A 615 7.66 -6.54 25.41
CA ALA A 615 6.81 -7.71 25.30
C ALA A 615 5.37 -7.22 25.20
N GLY A 616 5.03 -6.72 24.00
CA GLY A 616 3.69 -6.27 23.64
C GLY A 616 2.68 -7.41 23.55
N TRP A 617 1.47 -7.09 23.08
CA TRP A 617 0.40 -8.08 22.92
C TRP A 617 0.61 -9.02 21.74
N ASP A 618 1.29 -8.53 20.72
CA ASP A 618 1.47 -9.16 19.41
C ASP A 618 2.92 -9.17 18.94
N ILE A 619 3.81 -8.44 19.60
CA ILE A 619 5.23 -8.33 19.23
C ILE A 619 6.11 -8.43 20.48
N PHE A 620 7.12 -9.29 20.41
CA PHE A 620 8.26 -9.28 21.30
C PHE A 620 9.47 -8.68 20.58
N THR A 621 10.14 -7.72 21.22
CA THR A 621 11.40 -7.15 20.73
C THR A 621 12.47 -7.25 21.81
N MET A 622 13.71 -7.44 21.37
CA MET A 622 14.90 -7.43 22.19
C MET A 622 16.02 -6.70 21.43
N ALA A 623 16.45 -5.56 21.95
CA ALA A 623 17.56 -4.78 21.42
C ALA A 623 18.76 -4.87 22.38
N VAL A 624 19.90 -5.36 21.89
CA VAL A 624 21.13 -5.56 22.67
C VAL A 624 22.10 -4.42 22.38
N TRP A 625 22.51 -3.71 23.43
CA TRP A 625 23.25 -2.46 23.30
C TRP A 625 24.76 -2.70 23.32
N PHE A 626 25.34 -3.00 22.16
CA PHE A 626 26.78 -2.86 21.93
C PHE A 626 27.14 -1.41 21.60
N ASP A 627 28.43 -1.06 21.70
CA ASP A 627 28.91 0.31 21.46
C ASP A 627 28.57 0.83 20.07
N HIS A 628 28.61 -0.03 19.04
CA HIS A 628 28.26 0.34 17.66
C HIS A 628 26.74 0.41 17.40
N CYS A 629 25.92 -0.05 18.35
CA CYS A 629 24.46 -0.04 18.21
C CYS A 629 23.79 1.27 18.66
N VAL A 630 24.55 2.15 19.31
CA VAL A 630 24.09 3.45 19.80
C VAL A 630 24.31 4.50 18.71
N VAL A 631 23.23 5.22 18.32
CA VAL A 631 23.25 6.27 17.28
C VAL A 631 22.94 7.63 17.86
#